data_AF-A0A9D6I5T6-F1
#
_entry.id   AF-A0A9D6I5T6-F1
#
_cell.length_a   1.000
_cell.length_b   1.000
_cell.length_c   1.000
_cell.angle_alpha   90.00
_cell.angle_beta   90.00
_cell.angle_gamma   90.00
#
_symmetry.space_group_name_H-M   'P 1'
#
loop_
_entity.id
_entity.type
_entity.pdbx_description
1 polymer ?
#
loop_
_entity_poly.entity_id
_entity_poly.type
_entity_poly.pdbx_seq_one_letter_code
_entity_poly.pdbx_strand_id
1 'polypeptide(L)' 'MTREETLERLRELQRQVRALREETDIPAIERTMQLLDMYCHMARWELGDLEAMIPELEQP' A
#
# COMPACT_ATOMS: atom_id res chain seq x y z
N MET A 1 -5.34 -18.01 6.80
CA MET A 1 -4.37 -16.93 6.95
C MET A 1 -4.71 -16.21 8.24
N THR A 2 -3.75 -16.01 9.13
CA THR A 2 -3.94 -15.26 10.37
C THR A 2 -4.03 -13.76 10.08
N ARG A 3 -4.42 -12.98 11.09
CA ARG A 3 -4.42 -11.52 11.00
C ARG A 3 -3.01 -10.99 10.68
N GLU A 4 -2.01 -11.50 11.38
CA GLU A 4 -0.60 -11.11 11.22
C GLU A 4 -0.06 -11.47 9.83
N GLU A 5 -0.38 -12.68 9.33
CA GLU A 5 -0.04 -13.08 7.96
C GLU A 5 -0.71 -12.19 6.91
N THR A 6 -1.93 -11.71 7.19
CA THR A 6 -2.65 -10.80 6.28
C THR A 6 -1.99 -9.41 6.27
N LEU A 7 -1.63 -8.88 7.44
CA LEU A 7 -0.94 -7.60 7.55
C LEU A 7 0.41 -7.61 6.84
N GLU A 8 1.19 -8.67 7.01
CA GLU A 8 2.50 -8.80 6.36
C GLU A 8 2.35 -8.80 4.83
N ARG A 9 1.36 -9.52 4.29
CA ARG A 9 1.09 -9.53 2.86
C ARG A 9 0.63 -8.17 2.33
N LEU A 10 -0.17 -7.42 3.10
CA LEU A 10 -0.60 -6.07 2.71
C LEU A 10 0.57 -5.08 2.70
N ARG A 11 1.48 -5.17 3.68
CA ARG A 11 2.71 -4.36 3.73
C ARG A 11 3.63 -4.65 2.54
N GLU A 12 3.84 -5.93 2.24
CA GLU A 12 4.63 -6.34 1.08
C GLU A 12 3.98 -5.86 -0.24
N LEU A 13 2.66 -5.97 -0.37
CA LEU A 13 1.94 -5.46 -1.54
C LEU A 13 2.12 -3.94 -1.70
N GLN A 14 1.99 -3.15 -0.62
CA GLN A 14 2.24 -1.70 -0.69
C GLN A 14 3.66 -1.39 -1.13
N ARG A 15 4.66 -2.11 -0.61
CA ARG A 15 6.07 -1.93 -1.02
C ARG A 15 6.25 -2.17 -2.52
N GLN A 16 5.67 -3.24 -3.06
CA GLN A 16 5.75 -3.56 -4.49
C GLN A 16 5.01 -2.53 -5.36
N VAL A 17 3.83 -2.09 -4.91
CA VAL A 17 3.02 -1.08 -5.62
C VAL A 17 3.74 0.25 -5.70
N ARG A 18 4.44 0.66 -4.64
CA ARG A 18 5.25 1.88 -4.64
C ARG A 18 6.44 1.80 -5.55
N ALA A 19 7.20 0.69 -5.51
CA ALA A 19 8.30 0.47 -6.44
C ALA A 19 7.81 0.56 -7.90
N LEU A 20 6.69 -0.09 -8.23
CA LEU A 20 6.11 -0.02 -9.56
C LEU A 20 5.63 1.39 -9.94
N ARG A 21 5.12 2.16 -8.97
CA ARG A 21 4.72 3.56 -9.18
C ARG A 21 5.93 4.45 -9.49
N GLU A 22 7.06 4.22 -8.83
CA GLU A 22 8.30 4.99 -9.03
C GLU A 22 9.01 4.63 -10.35
N GLU A 23 8.84 3.40 -10.83
CA GLU A 23 9.46 2.93 -12.08
C GLU A 23 8.64 3.22 -13.35
N THR A 24 7.37 3.61 -13.21
CA THR A 24 6.47 3.81 -14.35
C THR A 24 6.34 5.26 -14.77
N ASP A 25 6.59 5.53 -16.06
CA ASP A 25 6.32 6.84 -16.67
C ASP A 25 4.89 6.93 -17.27
N ILE A 26 4.03 5.94 -17.04
CA ILE A 26 2.68 5.88 -17.61
C ILE A 26 1.69 6.47 -16.59
N PRO A 27 1.11 7.67 -16.81
CA PRO A 27 0.29 8.35 -15.79
C PRO A 27 -0.94 7.56 -15.34
N ALA A 28 -1.52 6.76 -16.23
CA ALA A 28 -2.65 5.91 -15.90
C ALA A 28 -2.26 4.78 -14.92
N ILE A 29 -1.05 4.23 -15.06
CA ILE A 29 -0.52 3.20 -14.17
C ILE A 29 -0.17 3.83 -12.82
N GLU A 30 0.51 4.98 -12.81
CA GLU A 30 0.82 5.72 -11.59
C GLU A 30 -0.44 5.96 -10.73
N ARG A 31 -1.51 6.48 -11.35
CA ARG A 31 -2.80 6.71 -10.67
C ARG A 31 -3.45 5.41 -10.19
N THR A 32 -3.35 4.34 -10.97
CA THR A 32 -3.85 3.02 -10.56
C THR A 32 -3.10 2.49 -9.35
N MET A 33 -1.77 2.64 -9.32
CA MET A 33 -0.93 2.24 -8.18
C MET A 33 -1.23 3.09 -6.93
N GLN A 34 -1.46 4.40 -7.08
CA GLN A 34 -1.86 5.25 -5.96
C GLN A 34 -3.19 4.78 -5.32
N LEU A 35 -4.18 4.41 -6.14
CA LEU A 35 -5.44 3.85 -5.63
C LEU A 35 -5.23 2.52 -4.90
N LEU A 36 -4.39 1.64 -5.45
CA LEU A 36 -4.08 0.36 -4.82
C LEU A 36 -3.36 0.53 -3.48
N ASP A 37 -2.41 1.46 -3.39
CA ASP A 37 -1.72 1.79 -2.13
C ASP A 37 -2.72 2.28 -1.07
N MET A 38 -3.65 3.15 -1.45
CA MET A 38 -4.75 3.61 -0.58
C MET A 38 -5.65 2.46 -0.11
N TYR A 39 -6.03 1.52 -1.00
CA TYR A 39 -6.83 0.36 -0.61
C TYR A 39 -6.09 -0.57 0.36
N CYS A 40 -4.77 -0.74 0.19
CA CYS A 40 -3.97 -1.52 1.12
C CYS A 40 -3.86 -0.85 2.49
N HIS A 41 -3.67 0.48 2.52
CA HIS A 41 -3.73 1.26 3.75
C HIS A 41 -5.07 1.04 4.49
N MET A 42 -6.20 1.18 3.80
CA MET A 42 -7.52 0.97 4.41
C MET A 42 -7.68 -0.46 4.93
N ALA A 43 -7.24 -1.47 4.16
CA ALA A 43 -7.29 -2.86 4.62
C ALA A 43 -6.45 -3.10 5.90
N ARG A 44 -5.27 -2.48 6.00
CA ARG A 44 -4.42 -2.53 7.21
C ARG A 44 -5.10 -1.83 8.39
N TRP A 45 -5.72 -0.67 8.15
CA TRP A 45 -6.49 0.07 9.15
C TRP A 45 -7.66 -0.75 9.71
N GLU A 46 -8.46 -1.39 8.84
CA GLU A 46 -9.59 -2.25 9.24
C GLU A 46 -9.13 -3.49 10.04
N LEU A 47 -7.91 -3.96 9.77
CA LEU A 47 -7.28 -5.02 10.57
C LEU A 47 -6.71 -4.50 11.89
N GLY A 48 -6.74 -3.20 12.18
CA GLY A 48 -6.22 -2.58 13.39
C GLY A 48 -4.69 -2.46 13.43
N ASP A 49 -4.04 -2.31 12.27
CA ASP A 49 -2.61 -1.99 12.21
C ASP A 49 -2.38 -0.54 12.66
N LEU A 50 -1.80 -0.38 13.85
CA LEU A 50 -1.49 0.94 14.42
C LEU A 50 -0.39 1.68 13.62
N GLU A 51 0.36 0.95 12.80
CA GLU A 51 1.40 1.49 11.92
C GLU A 51 0.87 1.79 10.51
N ALA A 52 -0.44 1.66 10.27
CA ALA A 52 -1.04 2.04 9.01
C ALA A 52 -1.01 3.57 8.87
N MET A 53 0.02 4.08 8.19
CA MET A 53 0.12 5.49 7.82
C MET A 53 -0.60 5.74 6.50
N ILE A 54 -1.25 6.90 6.40
CA ILE A 54 -1.89 7.32 5.15
C ILE A 54 -0.80 7.45 4.09
N PRO A 55 -0.97 6.92 2.86
CA PRO A 55 0.08 6.87 1.84
C PRO A 55 0.80 8.21 1.60
N GLU A 56 0.07 9.31 1.64
CA GLU A 56 0.58 10.68 1.44
C GLU A 56 1.50 11.18 2.58
N LEU A 57 1.51 10.50 3.72
CA LEU A 57 2.32 10.86 4.90
C LEU A 57 3.53 9.94 5.09
N GLU A 58 3.61 8.83 4.35
CA GLU A 58 4.77 7.93 4.40
C GLU A 58 5.94 8.59 3.66
N GLN A 59 7.01 8.91 4.40
CA GLN A 59 8.24 9.46 3.80
C GLN A 59 8.96 8.37 2.99
N PRO A 60 9.60 8.73 1.86
CA PRO A 60 10.38 7.80 1.04
C PRO A 60 11.60 7.23 1.78
#